data_AF-A0A7X9H0P8-F1
#
_entry.id   AF-A0A7X9H0P8-F1
#
_cell.length_a   1.000
_cell.length_b   1.000
_cell.length_c   1.000
_cell.angle_alpha   90.00
_cell.angle_beta   90.00
_cell.angle_gamma   90.00
#
_symmetry.space_group_name_H-M   'P 1'
#
loop_
_entity.id
_entity.type
_entity.pdbx_description
1 polymer ?
#
loop_
_entity_poly.entity_id
_entity_poly.type
_entity_poly.pdbx_seq_one_letter_code
_entity_poly.pdbx_strand_id
1 'polypeptide(L)'
;AMAGLDYSNVVEPDYNKDKLKQSRDITEYTKKISELVYNKWKNKENLWKENFKGIDQVERTRQIYYDTDGIMENQTQNFKICNKCSGVNTIKSRNDRGDRIFAITIPRDACSNCIDEGYRLYRNTSSSFTNVYLQDRVNDEYFSK
;
A
#
# COMPACT_ATOMS: atom_id res chain seq x y z
N ALA A 1 7.05 -0.97 -32.89
CA ALA A 1 7.37 -0.09 -34.04
C ALA A 1 8.86 0.21 -34.22
N MET A 2 9.77 -0.08 -33.28
CA MET A 2 11.23 0.11 -33.45
C MET A 2 12.08 -1.05 -32.92
N ALA A 3 11.50 -2.24 -32.77
CA ALA A 3 12.24 -3.41 -32.28
C ALA A 3 13.24 -3.88 -33.36
N GLY A 4 14.53 -3.93 -33.03
CA GLY A 4 15.59 -4.42 -33.92
C GLY A 4 16.32 -3.37 -34.77
N LEU A 5 16.02 -2.08 -34.60
CA LEU A 5 16.75 -0.99 -35.27
C LEU A 5 17.92 -0.49 -34.41
N ASP A 6 18.97 0.02 -35.05
CA ASP A 6 20.08 0.69 -34.36
C ASP A 6 19.67 2.10 -33.92
N TYR A 7 19.55 2.29 -32.61
CA TYR A 7 19.19 3.55 -31.97
C TYR A 7 20.37 4.23 -31.27
N SER A 8 21.61 3.81 -31.54
CA SER A 8 22.82 4.38 -30.94
C SER A 8 22.98 5.90 -31.14
N ASN A 9 22.35 6.45 -32.19
CA ASN A 9 22.36 7.87 -32.54
C ASN A 9 21.07 8.63 -32.14
N VAL A 10 20.13 7.97 -31.47
CA VAL A 10 18.90 8.63 -30.98
C VAL A 10 19.23 9.36 -29.69
N VAL A 11 19.26 10.68 -29.75
CA VAL A 11 19.50 11.57 -28.61
C VAL A 11 18.34 12.56 -28.52
N GLU A 12 17.77 12.74 -27.34
CA GLU A 12 16.72 13.75 -27.16
C GLU A 12 17.29 15.15 -27.44
N PRO A 13 16.57 16.02 -28.18
CA PRO A 13 17.04 17.37 -28.52
C PRO A 13 17.49 18.20 -27.30
N ASP A 14 16.85 17.97 -26.15
CA ASP A 14 17.11 18.68 -24.88
C ASP A 14 18.02 17.89 -23.92
N TYR A 15 18.61 16.77 -24.35
CA TYR A 15 19.47 15.95 -23.50
C TYR A 15 20.74 16.70 -23.13
N ASN A 16 20.86 17.08 -21.85
CA ASN A 16 22.07 17.68 -21.30
C ASN A 16 22.56 16.85 -20.11
N LYS A 17 23.61 16.06 -20.35
CA LYS A 17 24.21 15.17 -19.35
C LYS A 17 24.68 15.91 -18.08
N ASP A 18 25.13 17.15 -18.19
CA ASP A 18 25.61 17.92 -17.03
C ASP A 18 24.46 18.47 -16.18
N LYS A 19 23.33 18.84 -16.81
CA LYS A 19 22.11 19.24 -16.09
C LYS A 19 21.38 18.07 -15.45
N LEU A 20 21.56 16.86 -15.97
CA LEU A 20 20.92 15.62 -15.47
C LEU A 20 21.73 14.91 -14.38
N LYS A 21 22.88 15.46 -13.98
CA LYS A 21 23.66 14.89 -12.88
C LYS A 21 22.98 15.18 -11.55
N GLN A 22 22.74 14.13 -10.77
CA GLN A 22 22.33 14.27 -9.38
C GLN A 22 23.35 15.13 -8.62
N SER A 23 22.87 16.13 -7.88
CA SER A 23 23.75 16.99 -7.09
C SER A 23 24.39 16.21 -5.94
N ARG A 24 25.53 16.72 -5.46
CA ARG A 24 26.20 16.16 -4.28
C ARG A 24 25.28 16.18 -3.06
N ASP A 25 24.49 17.24 -2.89
CA ASP A 25 23.60 17.39 -1.73
C ASP A 25 22.47 16.35 -1.73
N ILE A 26 21.89 16.05 -2.89
CA ILE A 26 20.91 14.96 -3.02
C ILE A 26 21.59 13.63 -2.67
N THR A 27 22.81 13.40 -3.15
CA THR A 27 23.56 12.17 -2.85
C THR A 27 23.80 12.00 -1.36
N GLU A 28 24.25 13.05 -0.67
CA GLU A 28 24.46 13.03 0.78
C GLU A 28 23.14 12.87 1.56
N TYR A 29 22.06 13.49 1.08
CA TYR A 29 20.74 13.29 1.65
C TYR A 29 20.26 11.84 1.51
N THR A 30 20.41 11.25 0.33
CA THR A 30 20.08 9.83 0.08
C THR A 30 20.87 8.89 0.98
N LYS A 31 22.17 9.16 1.23
CA LYS A 31 22.98 8.39 2.18
C LYS A 31 22.37 8.43 3.59
N LYS A 32 22.05 9.62 4.10
CA LYS A 32 21.43 9.79 5.42
C LYS A 32 20.10 9.05 5.55
N ILE A 33 19.25 9.14 4.54
CA ILE A 33 17.97 8.42 4.52
C ILE A 33 18.19 6.90 4.48
N SER A 34 19.15 6.44 3.69
CA SER A 34 19.49 5.01 3.59
C SER A 34 19.96 4.47 4.95
N GLU A 35 20.85 5.18 5.64
CA GLU A 35 21.30 4.84 6.98
C GLU A 35 20.15 4.81 7.99
N LEU A 36 19.28 5.83 7.97
CA LEU A 36 18.11 5.91 8.85
C LEU A 36 17.16 4.70 8.65
N VAL A 37 16.81 4.39 7.40
CA VAL A 37 15.92 3.28 7.07
C VAL A 37 16.55 1.95 7.47
N TYR A 38 17.84 1.77 7.20
CA TYR A 38 18.57 0.55 7.56
C TYR A 38 18.63 0.34 9.07
N ASN A 39 18.89 1.41 9.83
CA ASN A 39 18.89 1.37 11.29
C ASN A 39 17.51 1.03 11.87
N LYS A 40 16.43 1.57 11.30
CA LYS A 40 15.07 1.19 11.68
C LYS A 40 14.80 -0.30 11.40
N TRP A 41 15.21 -0.79 10.23
CA TRP A 41 15.04 -2.20 9.87
C TRP A 41 15.81 -3.15 10.80
N LYS A 42 17.05 -2.79 11.18
CA LYS A 42 17.84 -3.55 12.17
C LYS A 42 17.14 -3.62 13.52
N ASN A 43 16.53 -2.52 13.95
CA ASN A 43 15.85 -2.41 15.24
C ASN A 43 14.34 -2.74 15.18
N LYS A 44 13.86 -3.33 14.07
CA LYS A 44 12.42 -3.53 13.82
C LYS A 44 11.69 -4.26 14.94
N GLU A 45 12.32 -5.22 15.59
CA GLU A 45 11.70 -6.01 16.66
C GLU A 45 11.49 -5.18 17.94
N ASN A 46 12.45 -4.33 18.30
CA ASN A 46 12.33 -3.43 19.44
C ASN A 46 11.29 -2.36 19.15
N LEU A 47 11.35 -1.74 17.96
CA LEU A 47 10.34 -0.78 17.51
C LEU A 47 8.94 -1.40 17.49
N TRP A 48 8.82 -2.67 17.08
CA TRP A 48 7.54 -3.36 17.11
C TRP A 48 7.01 -3.55 18.53
N LYS A 49 7.87 -4.01 19.46
CA LYS A 49 7.52 -4.16 20.87
C LYS A 49 7.14 -2.84 21.55
N GLU A 50 7.82 -1.76 21.21
CA GLU A 50 7.54 -0.43 21.78
C GLU A 50 6.23 0.15 21.26
N ASN A 51 5.96 0.01 19.96
CA ASN A 51 4.85 0.70 19.31
C ASN A 51 3.57 -0.13 19.21
N PHE A 52 3.64 -1.46 19.24
CA PHE A 52 2.50 -2.32 18.92
C PHE A 52 2.23 -3.43 19.95
N LYS A 53 2.99 -3.51 21.05
CA LYS A 53 2.73 -4.52 22.09
C LYS A 53 1.37 -4.26 22.74
N GLY A 54 0.49 -5.26 22.68
CA GLY A 54 -0.87 -5.17 23.22
C GLY A 54 -1.85 -4.41 22.32
N ILE A 55 -1.43 -4.03 21.11
CA ILE A 55 -2.29 -3.43 20.09
C ILE A 55 -2.61 -4.49 19.05
N ASP A 56 -3.90 -4.80 18.91
CA ASP A 56 -4.36 -5.81 17.94
C ASP A 56 -4.57 -5.22 16.54
N GLN A 57 -4.82 -3.91 16.45
CA GLN A 57 -5.10 -3.21 15.21
C GLN A 57 -4.60 -1.76 15.22
N VAL A 58 -4.17 -1.28 14.05
CA VAL A 58 -3.80 0.12 13.83
C VAL A 58 -4.74 0.72 12.82
N GLU A 59 -5.42 1.79 13.20
CA GLU A 59 -6.34 2.53 12.34
C GLU A 59 -5.71 3.82 11.83
N ARG A 60 -6.00 4.14 10.57
CA ARG A 60 -5.64 5.40 9.92
C ARG A 60 -6.84 5.92 9.15
N THR A 61 -7.27 7.14 9.45
CA THR A 61 -8.33 7.83 8.72
C THR A 61 -7.74 8.96 7.87
N ARG A 62 -8.25 9.12 6.64
CA ARG A 62 -7.86 10.20 5.73
C ARG A 62 -9.01 10.57 4.80
N GLN A 63 -8.95 11.80 4.30
CA GLN A 63 -9.80 12.28 3.23
C GLN A 63 -8.96 12.35 1.94
N ILE A 64 -9.52 11.87 0.83
CA ILE A 64 -8.84 11.80 -0.47
C ILE A 64 -9.73 12.47 -1.52
N TYR A 65 -9.14 13.38 -2.30
CA TYR A 65 -9.80 13.97 -3.45
C TYR A 65 -9.23 13.39 -4.73
N TYR A 66 -10.09 12.82 -5.56
CA TYR A 66 -9.77 12.30 -6.88
C TYR A 66 -10.16 13.36 -7.92
N ASP A 67 -9.18 14.09 -8.44
CA ASP A 67 -9.35 15.25 -9.31
C ASP A 67 -9.94 14.91 -10.69
N THR A 68 -9.51 13.78 -11.26
CA THR A 68 -9.94 13.32 -12.58
C THR A 68 -11.45 13.07 -12.62
N ASP A 69 -11.98 12.44 -11.57
CA ASP A 69 -13.40 12.11 -11.48
C ASP A 69 -14.18 13.14 -10.66
N GLY A 70 -13.52 14.06 -9.94
CA GLY A 70 -14.16 14.98 -9.00
C GLY A 70 -14.89 14.26 -7.87
N ILE A 71 -14.23 13.29 -7.22
CA ILE A 71 -14.79 12.48 -6.12
C ILE A 71 -14.08 12.83 -4.81
N MET A 72 -14.85 13.06 -3.74
CA MET A 72 -14.32 13.19 -2.39
C MET A 72 -14.59 11.93 -1.58
N GLU A 73 -13.52 11.23 -1.16
CA GLU A 73 -13.57 10.00 -0.37
C GLU A 73 -13.16 10.26 1.09
N ASN A 74 -13.90 9.70 2.03
CA ASN A 74 -13.46 9.52 3.41
C ASN A 74 -13.13 8.03 3.61
N GLN A 75 -11.87 7.77 3.96
CA GLN A 75 -11.31 6.44 4.06
C GLN A 75 -10.82 6.15 5.48
N THR A 76 -11.28 5.05 6.06
CA THR A 76 -10.74 4.48 7.30
C THR A 76 -10.07 3.15 6.97
N GLN A 77 -8.74 3.14 7.07
CA GLN A 77 -7.90 1.99 6.83
C GLN A 77 -7.48 1.36 8.16
N ASN A 78 -7.61 0.05 8.29
CA ASN A 78 -7.22 -0.69 9.49
C ASN A 78 -6.28 -1.83 9.12
N PHE A 79 -5.17 -1.92 9.85
CA PHE A 79 -4.20 -3.00 9.74
C PHE A 79 -4.28 -3.87 10.99
N LYS A 80 -4.51 -5.17 10.80
CA LYS A 80 -4.32 -6.13 11.88
C LYS A 80 -2.84 -6.27 12.20
N ILE A 81 -2.49 -6.13 13.48
CA ILE A 81 -1.15 -6.45 13.95
C ILE A 81 -1.02 -7.97 14.05
N CYS A 82 -0.08 -8.54 13.31
CA CYS A 82 0.25 -9.96 13.35
C CYS A 82 1.74 -10.14 13.61
N ASN A 83 2.09 -11.09 14.47
CA ASN A 83 3.48 -11.43 14.77
C ASN A 83 4.10 -12.44 13.77
N LYS A 84 3.30 -12.94 12.81
CA LYS A 84 3.72 -13.95 11.82
C LYS A 84 3.78 -13.43 10.38
N CYS A 85 3.09 -12.34 10.08
CA CYS A 85 2.99 -11.78 8.73
C CYS A 85 2.61 -10.30 8.77
N SER A 86 2.51 -9.65 7.62
CA SER A 86 2.09 -8.25 7.48
C SER A 86 0.67 -7.95 7.98
N GLY A 87 -0.17 -8.98 8.21
CA GLY A 87 -1.53 -8.84 8.73
C GLY A 87 -2.55 -8.41 7.67
N VAL A 88 -3.83 -8.69 7.94
CA VAL A 88 -4.93 -8.31 7.05
C VAL A 88 -5.09 -6.79 7.06
N ASN A 89 -5.18 -6.20 5.87
CA ASN A 89 -5.51 -4.79 5.69
C ASN A 89 -6.98 -4.66 5.27
N THR A 90 -7.71 -3.74 5.88
CA THR A 90 -9.09 -3.44 5.52
C THR A 90 -9.28 -1.95 5.31
N ILE A 91 -10.13 -1.59 4.36
CA ILE A 91 -10.47 -0.21 4.05
C ILE A 91 -12.00 -0.10 4.03
N LYS A 92 -12.53 0.74 4.92
CA LYS A 92 -13.89 1.26 4.83
C LYS A 92 -13.82 2.60 4.14
N SER A 93 -14.58 2.76 3.07
CA SER A 93 -14.55 3.97 2.26
C SER A 93 -15.97 4.44 1.97
N ARG A 94 -16.16 5.76 2.01
CA ARG A 94 -17.41 6.42 1.65
C ARG A 94 -17.10 7.66 0.84
N ASN A 95 -17.78 7.83 -0.29
CA ASN A 95 -17.64 9.05 -1.08
C ASN A 95 -18.84 10.01 -0.94
N ASP A 96 -18.71 11.18 -1.55
CA ASP A 96 -19.71 12.24 -1.68
C ASP A 96 -20.85 11.91 -2.66
N ARG A 97 -20.74 10.82 -3.42
CA ARG A 97 -21.77 10.32 -4.35
C ARG A 97 -22.70 9.26 -3.74
N GLY A 98 -22.40 8.82 -2.52
CA GLY A 98 -23.22 7.86 -1.78
C GLY A 98 -22.68 6.43 -1.78
N ASP A 99 -21.59 6.15 -2.50
CA ASP A 99 -20.95 4.84 -2.49
C ASP A 99 -20.32 4.57 -1.13
N ARG A 100 -20.46 3.32 -0.69
CA ARG A 100 -19.81 2.80 0.52
C ARG A 100 -19.19 1.47 0.18
N ILE A 101 -17.88 1.35 0.31
CA ILE A 101 -17.20 0.08 0.03
C ILE A 101 -16.45 -0.44 1.24
N PHE A 102 -16.29 -1.76 1.28
CA PHE A 102 -15.38 -2.43 2.19
C PHE A 102 -14.38 -3.27 1.40
N ALA A 103 -13.12 -2.86 1.38
CA ALA A 103 -12.05 -3.58 0.69
C ALA A 103 -11.17 -4.31 1.70
N ILE A 104 -10.89 -5.59 1.43
CA ILE A 104 -10.08 -6.47 2.25
C ILE A 104 -8.89 -6.92 1.42
N THR A 105 -7.68 -6.82 1.99
CA THR A 105 -6.45 -7.29 1.35
C THR A 105 -5.74 -8.27 2.26
N ILE A 106 -5.60 -9.51 1.79
CA ILE A 106 -4.71 -10.51 2.38
C ILE A 106 -3.32 -10.28 1.76
N PRO A 107 -2.28 -9.99 2.56
CA PRO A 107 -0.95 -9.70 2.03
C PRO A 107 -0.27 -10.96 1.48
N ARG A 108 0.75 -10.78 0.62
CA ARG A 108 1.46 -11.89 -0.04
C ARG A 108 2.13 -12.87 0.94
N ASP A 109 2.52 -12.38 2.12
CA ASP A 109 3.18 -13.16 3.18
C ASP A 109 2.20 -13.66 4.25
N ALA A 110 0.88 -13.61 4.01
CA ALA A 110 -0.12 -13.90 5.03
C ALA A 110 0.02 -15.31 5.62
N CYS A 111 -0.05 -15.40 6.95
CA CYS A 111 -0.20 -16.68 7.62
C CYS A 111 -1.64 -17.22 7.51
N SER A 112 -1.83 -18.52 7.75
CA SER A 112 -3.16 -19.18 7.70
C SER A 112 -4.24 -18.41 8.46
N ASN A 113 -3.93 -17.94 9.68
CA ASN A 113 -4.87 -17.20 10.50
C ASN A 113 -5.34 -15.88 9.85
N CYS A 114 -4.47 -15.20 9.08
CA CYS A 114 -4.82 -13.96 8.40
C CYS A 114 -5.58 -14.24 7.08
N ILE A 115 -5.26 -15.35 6.40
CA ILE A 115 -6.04 -15.82 5.25
C ILE A 115 -7.48 -16.12 5.69
N ASP A 116 -7.64 -16.97 6.72
CA ASP A 116 -8.94 -17.34 7.27
C ASP A 116 -9.76 -16.13 7.70
N GLU A 117 -9.11 -15.15 8.33
CA GLU A 117 -9.76 -13.92 8.73
C GLU A 117 -10.20 -13.06 7.55
N GLY A 118 -9.38 -12.91 6.51
CA GLY A 118 -9.75 -12.19 5.29
C GLY A 118 -11.01 -12.77 4.65
N TYR A 119 -11.06 -14.10 4.48
CA TYR A 119 -12.26 -14.77 3.98
C TYR A 119 -13.44 -14.69 4.94
N ARG A 120 -13.22 -14.77 6.26
CA ARG A 120 -14.28 -14.59 7.27
C ARG A 120 -14.89 -13.19 7.20
N LEU A 121 -14.07 -12.15 7.10
CA LEU A 121 -14.52 -10.77 6.93
C LEU A 121 -15.34 -10.62 5.65
N TYR A 122 -14.86 -11.18 4.53
CA TYR A 122 -15.58 -11.13 3.27
C TYR A 122 -16.94 -11.85 3.32
N ARG A 123 -17.01 -13.04 3.94
CA ARG A 123 -18.28 -13.77 4.10
C ARG A 123 -19.27 -13.02 5.00
N ASN A 124 -18.80 -12.51 6.12
CA ASN A 124 -19.68 -11.92 7.16
C ASN A 124 -20.09 -10.48 6.89
N THR A 125 -19.36 -9.76 6.03
CA THR A 125 -19.75 -8.39 5.65
C THR A 125 -20.96 -8.45 4.72
N SER A 126 -22.06 -7.80 5.11
CA SER A 126 -23.33 -7.75 4.35
C SER A 126 -23.99 -6.36 4.36
N SER A 127 -24.85 -6.16 3.34
CA SER A 127 -25.88 -5.12 3.01
C SER A 127 -25.68 -3.63 3.31
N SER A 128 -24.75 -3.25 4.18
CA SER A 128 -24.50 -1.84 4.54
C SER A 128 -23.51 -1.13 3.61
N PHE A 129 -22.81 -1.90 2.77
CA PHE A 129 -21.90 -1.43 1.74
C PHE A 129 -22.48 -1.67 0.36
N THR A 130 -22.27 -0.72 -0.55
CA THR A 130 -22.55 -0.85 -1.98
C THR A 130 -21.77 -2.01 -2.59
N ASN A 131 -20.50 -2.16 -2.20
CA ASN A 131 -19.66 -3.27 -2.63
C ASN A 131 -18.70 -3.73 -1.53
N VAL A 132 -18.38 -5.02 -1.56
CA VAL A 132 -17.33 -5.62 -0.74
C VAL A 132 -16.32 -6.29 -1.66
N TYR A 133 -15.04 -6.01 -1.45
CA TYR A 133 -13.94 -6.55 -2.24
C TYR A 133 -12.99 -7.36 -1.36
N LEU A 134 -12.50 -8.48 -1.88
CA LEU A 134 -11.42 -9.26 -1.28
C LEU A 134 -10.34 -9.50 -2.33
N GLN A 135 -9.12 -9.08 -2.01
CA GLN A 135 -7.92 -9.42 -2.76
C GLN A 135 -7.07 -10.39 -1.94
N ASP A 136 -7.02 -11.65 -2.39
CA ASP A 136 -6.10 -12.65 -1.85
C ASP A 136 -4.81 -12.67 -2.68
N ARG A 137 -3.74 -12.07 -2.14
CA ARG A 137 -2.44 -12.01 -2.82
C ARG A 137 -1.58 -13.26 -2.62
N VAL A 138 -1.99 -14.17 -1.74
CA VAL A 138 -1.31 -15.47 -1.54
C VAL A 138 -1.72 -16.42 -2.66
N ASN A 139 -3.03 -16.52 -2.90
CA ASN A 139 -3.61 -17.40 -3.91
C ASN A 139 -3.83 -16.71 -5.28
N ASP A 140 -3.55 -15.41 -5.36
CA ASP A 140 -3.80 -14.57 -6.55
C ASP A 140 -5.27 -14.56 -6.97
N GLU A 141 -6.17 -14.53 -5.99
CA GLU A 141 -7.63 -14.53 -6.18
C GLU A 141 -8.24 -13.15 -5.88
N TYR A 142 -9.32 -12.83 -6.58
CA TYR A 142 -10.09 -11.61 -6.36
C TYR A 142 -11.59 -11.92 -6.33
N PHE A 143 -12.27 -11.43 -5.30
CA PHE A 143 -13.71 -11.57 -5.11
C PHE A 143 -14.38 -10.22 -4.91
N SER A 144 -15.60 -10.10 -5.42
CA SER A 144 -16.46 -8.92 -5.27
C SER A 144 -17.92 -9.32 -5.12
N LYS A 145 -18.66 -8.62 -4.26
CA LYS A 145 -20.13 -8.77 -4.10
C LYS A 145 -20.77 -7.47 -3.63
#